data_AF-A0A0S8GTB0-F1
#
_entry.id   AF-A0A0S8GTB0-F1
#
_cell.length_a   1.000
_cell.length_b   1.000
_cell.length_c   1.000
_cell.angle_alpha   90.00
_cell.angle_beta   90.00
_cell.angle_gamma   90.00
#
_symmetry.space_group_name_H-M   'P 1'
#
loop_
_entity.id
_entity.type
_entity.pdbx_description
1 polymer ?
#
loop_
_entity_poly.entity_id
_entity_poly.type
_entity_poly.pdbx_seq_one_letter_code
_entity_poly.pdbx_strand_id
1 'polypeptide(L)'
;MIKNIEGKCRQRVHVMTDYLEEYLRDEAPSIDTDHQNLQRNALKEVLRLTTEAVRPAETQIESTYHDAREKAQTGYNRNRKKIELRFETQKEAAQQQHQDRIEKIQAEYESDIKALEADAKIKRHRVISDAESLEQDAQKNHEYEVMLAENVADAALKRCQQDRQDIEEAVPAAKSRLDTLREHADDALRLYRQPLPSWEEVEVSDVGETDDVIATFRKQHELARQHLDALYALKKPRLFIGIWPYFFSLLLCGAAVGLTWLLSFQTQVFRRL
;
A
#
# COMPACT_ATOMS: atom_id res chain seq x y z
N MET A 1 31.52 36.63 -78.54
CA MET A 1 32.27 36.27 -79.76
C MET A 1 31.38 36.12 -81.01
N ILE A 2 30.19 36.75 -81.05
CA ILE A 2 29.19 36.58 -82.12
C ILE A 2 29.09 37.82 -83.05
N LYS A 3 29.66 38.97 -82.67
CA LYS A 3 29.55 40.24 -83.42
C LYS A 3 30.52 40.41 -84.61
N ASN A 4 31.40 39.45 -84.91
CA ASN A 4 32.48 39.65 -85.89
C ASN A 4 32.29 38.91 -87.23
N ILE A 5 31.14 38.24 -87.44
CA ILE A 5 30.85 37.48 -88.66
C ILE A 5 29.95 38.29 -89.63
N GLU A 6 29.15 39.23 -89.13
CA GLU A 6 28.19 39.99 -89.96
C GLU A 6 28.86 40.98 -90.94
N GLY A 7 30.06 41.48 -90.64
CA GLY A 7 30.75 42.46 -91.49
C GLY A 7 31.31 41.87 -92.79
N LYS A 8 31.74 40.61 -92.79
CA LYS A 8 32.45 40.00 -93.94
C LYS A 8 31.50 39.43 -94.99
N CYS A 9 30.26 39.11 -94.63
CA CYS A 9 29.24 38.66 -95.58
C CYS A 9 28.69 39.81 -96.45
N ARG A 10 28.60 41.03 -95.90
CA ARG A 10 27.99 42.17 -96.63
C ARG A 10 28.83 42.66 -97.80
N GLN A 11 30.15 42.49 -97.74
CA GLN A 11 31.08 42.98 -98.77
C GLN A 11 31.25 42.02 -99.96
N ARG A 12 30.89 40.73 -99.80
CA ARG A 12 30.94 39.73 -100.88
C ARG A 12 29.68 39.72 -101.75
N VAL A 13 28.54 40.15 -101.20
CA VAL A 13 27.27 40.26 -101.94
C VAL A 13 27.34 41.37 -102.99
N HIS A 14 28.06 42.46 -102.71
CA HIS A 14 28.10 43.62 -103.60
C HIS A 14 28.96 43.42 -104.86
N VAL A 15 29.99 42.55 -104.80
CA VAL A 15 30.83 42.25 -105.98
C VAL A 15 30.13 41.30 -106.94
N MET A 16 29.17 40.49 -106.47
CA MET A 16 28.47 39.52 -107.32
C MET A 16 27.29 40.15 -108.08
N THR A 17 26.74 41.28 -107.60
CA THR A 17 25.69 42.04 -108.31
C THR A 17 26.23 42.78 -109.54
N ASP A 18 27.46 43.28 -109.49
CA ASP A 18 28.01 44.10 -110.58
C ASP A 18 28.32 43.29 -111.85
N TYR A 19 28.77 42.03 -111.71
CA TYR A 19 28.98 41.14 -112.87
C TYR A 19 27.68 40.66 -113.53
N LEU A 20 26.55 40.71 -112.81
CA LEU A 20 25.24 40.31 -113.33
C LEU A 20 24.60 41.42 -114.17
N GLU A 21 24.82 42.69 -113.81
CA GLU A 21 24.33 43.83 -114.61
C GLU A 21 25.08 43.98 -115.93
N GLU A 22 26.36 43.61 -115.99
CA GLU A 22 27.15 43.67 -117.22
C GLU A 22 26.77 42.57 -118.22
N TYR A 23 26.40 41.37 -117.73
CA TYR A 23 25.95 40.26 -118.59
C TYR A 23 24.55 40.46 -119.19
N LEU A 24 23.75 41.39 -118.64
CA LEU A 24 22.38 41.69 -119.09
C LEU A 24 22.31 42.77 -120.18
N ARG A 25 23.43 43.43 -120.52
CA ARG A 25 23.47 44.50 -121.53
C ARG A 25 23.82 44.07 -122.94
N ASP A 26 24.27 42.83 -123.16
CA ASP A 26 24.57 42.34 -124.51
C ASP A 26 23.31 41.78 -125.19
N GLU A 27 22.97 42.36 -126.35
CA GLU A 27 21.86 41.94 -127.21
C GLU A 27 22.03 40.50 -127.70
N ALA A 28 20.98 39.69 -127.54
CA ALA A 28 20.97 38.29 -127.94
C ALA A 28 20.97 38.14 -129.48
N PRO A 29 21.96 37.47 -130.09
CA PRO A 29 21.92 37.14 -131.51
C PRO A 29 20.77 36.18 -131.83
N SER A 30 20.10 36.44 -132.95
CA SER A 30 18.89 35.77 -133.41
C SER A 30 19.14 34.28 -133.70
N ILE A 31 18.49 33.45 -132.88
CA ILE A 31 18.06 32.05 -133.03
C ILE A 31 18.57 31.36 -134.32
N ASP A 32 19.81 30.90 -134.26
CA ASP A 32 20.08 29.52 -134.63
C ASP A 32 19.78 28.66 -133.38
N THR A 33 19.16 27.50 -133.57
CA THR A 33 18.95 26.45 -132.57
C THR A 33 20.18 26.17 -131.69
N ASP A 34 21.37 26.52 -132.19
CA ASP A 34 22.67 26.39 -131.56
C ASP A 34 22.90 27.32 -130.35
N HIS A 35 22.38 28.56 -130.35
CA HIS A 35 22.66 29.52 -129.28
C HIS A 35 21.90 29.22 -127.99
N GLN A 36 20.66 28.76 -128.10
CA GLN A 36 19.87 28.25 -126.96
C GLN A 36 20.48 26.96 -126.40
N ASN A 37 21.06 26.11 -127.26
CA ASN A 37 21.79 24.92 -126.82
C ASN A 37 23.10 25.29 -126.09
N LEU A 38 23.82 26.32 -126.54
CA LEU A 38 25.02 26.84 -125.87
C LEU A 38 24.69 27.40 -124.48
N GLN A 39 23.64 28.21 -124.34
CA GLN A 39 23.19 28.74 -123.05
C GLN A 39 22.75 27.61 -122.10
N ARG A 40 22.02 26.61 -122.60
CA ARG A 40 21.66 25.42 -121.82
C ARG A 40 22.88 24.62 -121.39
N ASN A 41 23.91 24.50 -122.23
CA ASN A 41 25.15 23.81 -121.88
C ASN A 41 26.00 24.61 -120.88
N ALA A 42 26.12 25.92 -121.04
CA ALA A 42 26.81 26.79 -120.09
C ALA A 42 26.13 26.77 -118.72
N LEU A 43 24.80 26.83 -118.66
CA LEU A 43 24.04 26.72 -117.41
C LEU A 43 24.24 25.34 -116.76
N LYS A 44 24.21 24.26 -117.54
CA LYS A 44 24.51 22.91 -117.03
C LYS A 44 25.91 22.83 -116.45
N GLU A 45 26.89 23.47 -117.09
CA GLU A 45 28.28 23.43 -116.64
C GLU A 45 28.52 24.29 -115.40
N VAL A 46 27.86 25.44 -115.29
CA VAL A 46 27.86 26.24 -114.05
C VAL A 46 27.17 25.47 -112.92
N LEU A 47 26.05 24.80 -113.18
CA LEU A 47 25.39 23.93 -112.19
C LEU A 47 26.30 22.76 -111.78
N ARG A 48 27.04 22.17 -112.73
CA ARG A 48 28.02 21.10 -112.46
C ARG A 48 29.18 21.61 -111.60
N LEU A 49 29.77 22.74 -111.96
CA LEU A 49 30.90 23.32 -111.23
C LEU A 49 30.50 23.84 -109.85
N THR A 50 29.31 24.43 -109.71
CA THR A 50 28.80 24.85 -108.39
C THR A 50 28.50 23.65 -107.50
N THR A 51 27.88 22.59 -108.03
CA THR A 51 27.69 21.36 -107.25
C THR A 51 29.02 20.68 -106.91
N GLU A 52 30.01 20.69 -107.80
CA GLU A 52 31.34 20.14 -107.55
C GLU A 52 32.13 20.95 -106.52
N ALA A 53 31.99 22.29 -106.52
CA ALA A 53 32.62 23.17 -105.54
C ALA A 53 31.92 23.17 -104.16
N VAL A 54 30.59 23.01 -104.12
CA VAL A 54 29.79 23.03 -102.88
C VAL A 54 29.79 21.68 -102.16
N ARG A 55 29.78 20.56 -102.91
CA ARG A 55 29.78 19.19 -102.35
C ARG A 55 30.82 18.93 -101.26
N PRO A 56 32.12 19.29 -101.39
CA PRO A 56 33.09 19.05 -100.31
C PRO A 56 32.77 19.83 -99.04
N ALA A 57 32.23 21.05 -99.15
CA ALA A 57 31.79 21.83 -98.01
C ALA A 57 30.56 21.21 -97.34
N GLU A 58 29.57 20.75 -98.11
CA GLU A 58 28.41 20.02 -97.59
C GLU A 58 28.82 18.74 -96.87
N THR A 59 29.67 17.92 -97.48
CA THR A 59 30.16 16.68 -96.87
C THR A 59 30.92 16.95 -95.57
N GLN A 60 31.72 18.04 -95.51
CA GLN A 60 32.41 18.44 -94.29
C GLN A 60 31.44 18.91 -93.20
N ILE A 61 30.41 19.67 -93.57
CA ILE A 61 29.36 20.12 -92.64
C ILE A 61 28.58 18.91 -92.10
N GLU A 62 28.18 17.99 -92.97
CA GLU A 62 27.48 16.77 -92.56
C GLU A 62 28.32 15.90 -91.65
N SER A 63 29.60 15.67 -91.98
CA SER A 63 30.53 14.90 -91.15
C SER A 63 30.72 15.55 -89.78
N THR A 64 30.98 16.86 -89.73
CA THR A 64 31.15 17.58 -88.45
C THR A 64 29.87 17.58 -87.61
N TYR A 65 28.70 17.69 -88.26
CA TYR A 65 27.40 17.58 -87.59
C TYR A 65 27.18 16.17 -87.03
N HIS A 66 27.48 15.13 -87.81
CA HIS A 66 27.41 13.74 -87.37
C HIS A 66 28.32 13.47 -86.17
N ASP A 67 29.58 13.90 -86.22
CA ASP A 67 30.54 13.76 -85.13
C ASP A 67 30.07 14.50 -83.87
N ALA A 68 29.58 15.73 -84.01
CA ALA A 68 29.08 16.52 -82.89
C ALA A 68 27.86 15.86 -82.25
N ARG A 69 26.94 15.33 -83.07
CA ARG A 69 25.76 14.60 -82.62
C ARG A 69 26.14 13.32 -81.89
N GLU A 70 27.07 12.53 -82.41
CA GLU A 70 27.52 11.30 -81.77
C GLU A 70 28.22 11.59 -80.43
N LYS A 71 29.09 12.61 -80.39
CA LYS A 71 29.73 13.07 -79.14
C LYS A 71 28.71 13.55 -78.11
N ALA A 72 27.70 14.30 -78.54
CA ALA A 72 26.61 14.75 -77.66
C ALA A 72 25.79 13.55 -77.15
N GLN A 73 25.45 12.59 -78.01
CA GLN A 73 24.68 11.40 -77.64
C GLN A 73 25.44 10.49 -76.69
N THR A 74 26.73 10.24 -76.95
CA THR A 74 27.59 9.44 -76.07
C THR A 74 27.81 10.12 -74.72
N GLY A 75 28.00 11.44 -74.70
CA GLY A 75 28.05 12.25 -73.48
C GLY A 75 26.76 12.17 -72.67
N TYR A 76 25.61 12.33 -73.32
CA TYR A 76 24.29 12.19 -72.70
C TYR A 76 24.09 10.80 -72.11
N ASN A 77 24.34 9.74 -72.88
CA ASN A 77 24.18 8.36 -72.43
C ASN A 77 25.11 8.04 -71.24
N ARG A 78 26.35 8.52 -71.26
CA ARG A 78 27.31 8.37 -70.15
C ARG A 78 26.81 9.08 -68.89
N ASN A 79 26.34 10.32 -69.01
CA ASN A 79 25.82 11.07 -67.87
C ASN A 79 24.53 10.45 -67.32
N ARG A 80 23.62 10.00 -68.19
CA ARG A 80 22.41 9.29 -67.81
C ARG A 80 22.72 8.05 -66.97
N LYS A 81 23.62 7.19 -67.45
CA LYS A 81 24.07 5.99 -66.72
C LYS A 81 24.70 6.33 -65.37
N LYS A 82 25.49 7.40 -65.28
CA LYS A 82 26.09 7.86 -64.01
C LYS A 82 25.04 8.33 -63.02
N ILE A 83 24.03 9.07 -63.48
CA ILE A 83 22.92 9.55 -62.64
C ILE A 83 22.08 8.37 -62.15
N GLU A 84 21.73 7.44 -63.05
CA GLU A 84 20.97 6.23 -62.74
C GLU A 84 21.69 5.35 -61.70
N LEU A 85 22.99 5.10 -61.90
CA LEU A 85 23.80 4.37 -60.93
C LEU A 85 23.82 5.07 -59.55
N ARG A 86 24.04 6.39 -59.52
CA ARG A 86 24.05 7.15 -58.26
C ARG A 86 22.68 7.10 -57.56
N PHE A 87 21.60 7.18 -58.32
CA PHE A 87 20.24 7.11 -57.79
C PHE A 87 19.97 5.75 -57.16
N GLU A 88 20.27 4.65 -57.87
CA GLU A 88 20.07 3.30 -57.31
C GLU A 88 20.96 3.05 -56.09
N THR A 89 22.24 3.46 -56.12
CA THR A 89 23.12 3.35 -54.93
C THR A 89 22.59 4.15 -53.74
N GLN A 90 22.09 5.37 -53.95
CA GLN A 90 21.52 6.17 -52.86
C GLN A 90 20.23 5.58 -52.32
N LYS A 91 19.40 5.02 -53.21
CA LYS A 91 18.16 4.34 -52.84
C LYS A 91 18.43 3.08 -52.04
N GLU A 92 19.37 2.24 -52.47
CA GLU A 92 19.80 1.04 -51.73
C GLU A 92 20.39 1.42 -50.37
N ALA A 93 21.24 2.45 -50.30
CA ALA A 93 21.81 2.93 -49.04
C ALA A 93 20.72 3.47 -48.08
N ALA A 94 19.73 4.20 -48.59
CA ALA A 94 18.62 4.69 -47.79
C ALA A 94 17.72 3.55 -47.29
N GLN A 95 17.48 2.53 -48.12
CA GLN A 95 16.72 1.34 -47.74
C GLN A 95 17.46 0.52 -46.67
N GLN A 96 18.76 0.32 -46.84
CA GLN A 96 19.58 -0.38 -45.86
C GLN A 96 19.62 0.37 -44.52
N GLN A 97 19.84 1.68 -44.54
CA GLN A 97 19.81 2.49 -43.33
C GLN A 97 18.43 2.45 -42.63
N HIS A 98 17.34 2.40 -43.40
CA HIS A 98 16.02 2.27 -42.82
C HIS A 98 15.82 0.90 -42.16
N GLN A 99 16.26 -0.17 -42.82
CA GLN A 99 16.20 -1.53 -42.29
C GLN A 99 17.04 -1.67 -41.01
N ASP A 100 18.27 -1.14 -41.00
CA ASP A 100 19.14 -1.14 -39.82
C ASP A 100 18.49 -0.42 -38.64
N ARG A 101 17.77 0.69 -38.89
CA ARG A 101 17.02 1.41 -37.85
C ARG A 101 15.85 0.60 -37.32
N ILE A 102 15.11 -0.08 -38.19
CA ILE A 102 14.00 -0.96 -37.77
C ILE A 102 14.54 -2.07 -36.89
N GLU A 103 15.60 -2.77 -37.33
CA GLU A 103 16.21 -3.87 -36.58
C GLU A 103 16.74 -3.40 -35.22
N LYS A 104 17.38 -2.22 -35.19
CA LYS A 104 17.84 -1.62 -33.93
C LYS A 104 16.68 -1.32 -32.98
N ILE A 105 15.62 -0.68 -33.46
CA ILE A 105 14.43 -0.35 -32.65
C ILE A 105 13.77 -1.63 -32.13
N GLN A 106 13.66 -2.67 -32.98
CA GLN A 106 13.12 -3.96 -32.58
C GLN A 106 13.97 -4.63 -31.49
N ALA A 107 15.29 -4.64 -31.65
CA ALA A 107 16.21 -5.20 -30.66
C ALA A 107 16.15 -4.45 -29.31
N GLU A 108 16.10 -3.12 -29.34
CA GLU A 108 15.91 -2.28 -28.14
C GLU A 108 14.57 -2.60 -27.47
N TYR A 109 13.48 -2.65 -28.23
CA TYR A 109 12.15 -2.98 -27.71
C TYR A 109 12.06 -4.38 -27.09
N GLU A 110 12.63 -5.39 -27.73
CA GLU A 110 12.67 -6.76 -27.19
C GLU A 110 13.50 -6.84 -25.90
N SER A 111 14.61 -6.11 -25.84
CA SER A 111 15.44 -6.00 -24.64
C SER A 111 14.65 -5.36 -23.49
N ASP A 112 13.96 -4.26 -23.77
CA ASP A 112 13.17 -3.53 -22.78
C ASP A 112 11.99 -4.35 -22.26
N ILE A 113 11.29 -5.10 -23.13
CA ILE A 113 10.25 -6.05 -22.70
C ILE A 113 10.83 -7.11 -21.77
N LYS A 114 11.96 -7.74 -22.13
CA LYS A 114 12.58 -8.77 -21.29
C LYS A 114 13.01 -8.22 -19.93
N ALA A 115 13.55 -7.00 -19.90
CA ALA A 115 13.91 -6.32 -18.66
C ALA A 115 12.66 -6.02 -17.80
N LEU A 116 11.59 -5.52 -18.42
CA LEU A 116 10.33 -5.24 -17.74
C LEU A 116 9.66 -6.50 -17.19
N GLU A 117 9.67 -7.60 -17.94
CA GLU A 117 9.16 -8.90 -17.50
C GLU A 117 9.96 -9.46 -16.31
N ALA A 118 11.28 -9.33 -16.34
CA ALA A 118 12.15 -9.76 -15.24
C ALA A 118 11.87 -8.94 -13.97
N ASP A 119 11.78 -7.61 -14.08
CA ASP A 119 11.43 -6.73 -12.96
C ASP A 119 10.02 -7.02 -12.41
N ALA A 120 9.04 -7.24 -13.28
CA ALA A 120 7.69 -7.62 -12.87
C ALA A 120 7.66 -8.95 -12.11
N LYS A 121 8.44 -9.95 -12.55
CA LYS A 121 8.58 -11.23 -11.83
C LYS A 121 9.21 -11.04 -10.45
N ILE A 122 10.27 -10.24 -10.35
CA ILE A 122 10.95 -9.96 -9.07
C ILE A 122 9.99 -9.25 -8.11
N LYS A 123 9.29 -8.21 -8.57
CA LYS A 123 8.31 -7.47 -7.76
C LYS A 123 7.16 -8.38 -7.30
N ARG A 124 6.63 -9.21 -8.19
CA ARG A 124 5.58 -10.18 -7.84
C ARG A 124 6.06 -11.17 -6.78
N HIS A 125 7.26 -11.72 -6.95
CA HIS A 125 7.82 -12.67 -5.99
C HIS A 125 8.02 -12.01 -4.61
N ARG A 126 8.51 -10.77 -4.58
CA ARG A 126 8.64 -9.99 -3.34
C ARG A 126 7.30 -9.78 -2.66
N VAL A 127 6.27 -9.34 -3.39
CA VAL A 127 4.93 -9.14 -2.81
C VAL A 127 4.35 -10.44 -2.24
N ILE A 128 4.54 -11.57 -2.93
CA ILE A 128 4.11 -12.88 -2.44
C ILE A 128 4.87 -13.27 -1.15
N SER A 129 6.20 -13.14 -1.16
CA SER A 129 7.03 -13.45 0.01
C SER A 129 6.69 -12.56 1.21
N ASP A 130 6.44 -11.27 0.99
CA ASP A 130 6.05 -10.33 2.05
C ASP A 130 4.66 -10.70 2.59
N ALA A 131 3.72 -11.08 1.73
CA ALA A 131 2.39 -11.53 2.13
C ALA A 131 2.43 -12.83 2.95
N GLU A 132 3.21 -13.82 2.53
CA GLU A 132 3.41 -15.09 3.25
C GLU A 132 4.03 -14.85 4.64
N SER A 133 5.01 -13.93 4.75
CA SER A 133 5.60 -13.55 6.03
C SER A 133 4.57 -12.91 6.96
N LEU A 134 3.76 -11.97 6.45
CA LEU A 134 2.71 -11.32 7.23
C LEU A 134 1.63 -12.31 7.68
N GLU A 135 1.28 -13.28 6.84
CA GLU A 135 0.32 -14.32 7.19
C GLU A 135 0.86 -15.21 8.31
N GLN A 136 2.13 -15.64 8.23
CA GLN A 136 2.77 -16.42 9.29
C GLN A 136 2.86 -15.66 10.61
N ASP A 137 3.18 -14.36 10.58
CA ASP A 137 3.23 -13.53 11.78
C ASP A 137 1.84 -13.33 12.39
N ALA A 138 0.81 -13.13 11.56
CA ALA A 138 -0.57 -13.06 12.01
C ALA A 138 -1.04 -14.37 12.67
N GLN A 139 -0.69 -15.52 12.08
CA GLN A 139 -0.99 -16.84 12.64
C GLN A 139 -0.31 -17.05 14.01
N LYS A 140 0.99 -16.75 14.13
CA LYS A 140 1.72 -16.86 15.40
C LYS A 140 1.13 -15.95 16.48
N ASN A 141 0.78 -14.72 16.14
CA ASN A 141 0.16 -13.79 17.09
C ASN A 141 -1.20 -14.31 17.55
N HIS A 142 -2.01 -14.85 16.63
CA HIS A 142 -3.28 -15.46 16.98
C HIS A 142 -3.12 -16.68 17.91
N GLU A 143 -2.20 -17.59 17.60
CA GLU A 143 -1.89 -18.74 18.46
C GLU A 143 -1.42 -18.32 19.85
N TYR A 144 -0.59 -17.27 19.93
CA TYR A 144 -0.14 -16.70 21.19
C TYR A 144 -1.28 -16.10 22.02
N GLU A 145 -2.19 -15.35 21.38
CA GLU A 145 -3.36 -14.78 22.05
C GLU A 145 -4.31 -15.87 22.57
N VAL A 146 -4.55 -16.92 21.77
CA VAL A 146 -5.36 -18.08 22.19
C VAL A 146 -4.72 -18.78 23.39
N MET A 147 -3.41 -19.06 23.32
CA MET A 147 -2.68 -19.66 24.44
C MET A 147 -2.74 -18.80 25.70
N LEU A 148 -2.62 -17.47 25.58
CA LEU A 148 -2.74 -16.56 26.71
C LEU A 148 -4.14 -16.62 27.34
N ALA A 149 -5.18 -16.62 26.50
CA ALA A 149 -6.56 -16.73 26.96
C ALA A 149 -6.83 -18.06 27.68
N GLU A 150 -6.33 -19.18 27.15
CA GLU A 150 -6.41 -20.50 27.79
C GLU A 150 -5.69 -20.51 29.14
N ASN A 151 -4.46 -19.99 29.20
CA ASN A 151 -3.70 -19.91 30.45
C ASN A 151 -4.41 -19.06 31.52
N VAL A 152 -5.03 -17.94 31.12
CA VAL A 152 -5.81 -17.09 32.03
C VAL A 152 -7.06 -17.81 32.50
N ALA A 153 -7.77 -18.51 31.61
CA ALA A 153 -8.94 -19.31 31.97
C ALA A 153 -8.58 -20.44 32.93
N ASP A 154 -7.50 -21.18 32.68
CA ASP A 154 -6.98 -22.23 33.56
C ASP A 154 -6.56 -21.70 34.92
N ALA A 155 -5.90 -20.54 34.97
CA ALA A 155 -5.53 -19.89 36.22
C ALA A 155 -6.78 -19.47 37.02
N ALA A 156 -7.80 -18.93 36.35
CA ALA A 156 -9.07 -18.58 36.99
C ALA A 156 -9.80 -19.83 37.51
N LEU A 157 -9.86 -20.91 36.74
CA LEU A 157 -10.45 -22.18 37.17
C LEU A 157 -9.72 -22.77 38.37
N LYS A 158 -8.39 -22.78 38.36
CA LYS A 158 -7.57 -23.23 39.51
C LYS A 158 -7.84 -22.39 40.75
N ARG A 159 -7.94 -21.07 40.60
CA ARG A 159 -8.28 -20.18 41.71
C ARG A 159 -9.68 -20.47 42.26
N CYS A 160 -10.69 -20.59 41.41
CA CYS A 160 -12.04 -20.96 41.85
C CYS A 160 -12.08 -22.34 42.54
N GLN A 161 -11.28 -23.31 42.08
CA GLN A 161 -11.15 -24.61 42.72
C GLN A 161 -10.49 -24.52 44.09
N GLN A 162 -9.42 -23.73 44.21
CA GLN A 162 -8.75 -23.46 45.49
C GLN A 162 -9.69 -22.74 46.47
N ASP A 163 -10.34 -21.66 46.04
CA ASP A 163 -11.29 -20.90 46.86
C ASP A 163 -12.43 -21.82 47.34
N ARG A 164 -12.92 -22.72 46.47
CA ARG A 164 -13.93 -23.72 46.85
C ARG A 164 -13.40 -24.69 47.91
N GLN A 165 -12.20 -25.22 47.74
CA GLN A 165 -11.58 -26.12 48.72
C GLN A 165 -11.36 -25.42 50.06
N ASP A 166 -10.86 -24.19 50.05
CA ASP A 166 -10.65 -23.38 51.24
C ASP A 166 -11.97 -23.11 51.99
N ILE A 167 -13.06 -22.83 51.27
CA ILE A 167 -14.40 -22.69 51.87
C ILE A 167 -14.89 -24.04 52.41
N GLU A 168 -14.73 -25.13 51.66
CA GLU A 168 -15.15 -26.48 52.07
C GLU A 168 -14.42 -26.93 53.34
N GLU A 169 -13.16 -26.55 53.53
CA GLU A 169 -12.38 -26.78 54.76
C GLU A 169 -12.73 -25.79 55.89
N ALA A 170 -12.99 -24.51 55.57
CA ALA A 170 -13.29 -23.48 56.55
C ALA A 170 -14.69 -23.63 57.18
N VAL A 171 -15.69 -24.09 56.41
CA VAL A 171 -17.07 -24.27 56.89
C VAL A 171 -17.19 -25.24 58.08
N PRO A 172 -16.65 -26.48 58.05
CA PRO A 172 -16.73 -27.38 59.21
C PRO A 172 -15.93 -26.86 60.41
N ALA A 173 -14.78 -26.21 60.19
CA ALA A 173 -14.02 -25.55 61.25
C ALA A 173 -14.80 -24.39 61.89
N ALA A 174 -15.55 -23.62 61.10
CA ALA A 174 -16.43 -22.56 61.58
C ALA A 174 -17.62 -23.13 62.36
N LYS A 175 -18.26 -24.20 61.85
CA LYS A 175 -19.37 -24.89 62.52
C LYS A 175 -18.96 -25.42 63.89
N SER A 176 -17.86 -26.17 63.96
CA SER A 176 -17.36 -26.69 65.25
C SER A 176 -17.07 -25.58 66.27
N ARG A 177 -16.53 -24.43 65.84
CA ARG A 177 -16.36 -23.26 66.73
C ARG A 177 -17.71 -22.71 67.24
N LEU A 178 -18.70 -22.57 66.37
CA LEU A 178 -20.04 -22.14 66.78
C LEU A 178 -20.69 -23.14 67.74
N ASP A 179 -20.53 -24.44 67.50
CA ASP A 179 -21.06 -25.49 68.37
C ASP A 179 -20.43 -25.40 69.76
N THR A 180 -19.10 -25.21 69.87
CA THR A 180 -18.44 -25.00 71.17
C THR A 180 -18.91 -23.72 71.88
N LEU A 181 -19.11 -22.62 71.13
CA LEU A 181 -19.60 -21.37 71.71
C LEU A 181 -21.03 -21.53 72.22
N ARG A 182 -21.86 -22.27 71.49
CA ARG A 182 -23.23 -22.61 71.88
C ARG A 182 -23.25 -23.48 73.14
N GLU A 183 -22.42 -24.52 73.20
CA GLU A 183 -22.28 -25.37 74.40
C GLU A 183 -21.92 -24.52 75.63
N HIS A 184 -20.95 -23.61 75.50
CA HIS A 184 -20.59 -22.68 76.57
C HIS A 184 -21.73 -21.75 76.98
N ALA A 185 -22.50 -21.21 76.02
CA ALA A 185 -23.66 -20.38 76.30
C ALA A 185 -24.77 -21.16 77.01
N ASP A 186 -25.06 -22.39 76.56
CA ASP A 186 -26.06 -23.27 77.17
C ASP A 186 -25.67 -23.65 78.60
N ASP A 187 -24.39 -23.93 78.85
CA ASP A 187 -23.86 -24.17 80.20
C ASP A 187 -23.99 -22.95 81.11
N ALA A 188 -23.71 -21.74 80.60
CA ALA A 188 -23.91 -20.49 81.32
C ALA A 188 -25.40 -20.30 81.69
N LEU A 189 -26.31 -20.48 80.73
CA LEU A 189 -27.75 -20.34 80.95
C LEU A 189 -28.28 -21.35 81.98
N ARG A 190 -27.82 -22.61 81.90
CA ARG A 190 -28.13 -23.66 82.89
C ARG A 190 -27.67 -23.27 84.29
N LEU A 191 -26.47 -22.70 84.42
CA LEU A 191 -25.94 -22.22 85.71
C LEU A 191 -26.82 -21.10 86.30
N TYR A 192 -27.31 -20.19 85.47
CA TYR A 192 -28.17 -19.09 85.89
C TYR A 192 -29.66 -19.45 85.98
N ARG A 193 -30.05 -20.71 85.66
CA ARG A 193 -31.44 -21.20 85.62
C ARG A 193 -32.38 -20.32 84.80
N GLN A 194 -31.86 -19.63 83.80
CA GLN A 194 -32.69 -18.85 82.90
C GLN A 194 -33.32 -19.79 81.87
N PRO A 195 -34.64 -19.68 81.62
CA PRO A 195 -35.26 -20.41 80.51
C PRO A 195 -34.62 -19.92 79.21
N LEU A 196 -34.35 -20.86 78.29
CA LEU A 196 -33.86 -20.48 76.96
C LEU A 196 -34.89 -19.52 76.35
N PRO A 197 -34.48 -18.31 75.90
CA PRO A 197 -35.38 -17.43 75.18
C PRO A 197 -35.85 -18.16 73.92
N SER A 198 -37.16 -18.17 73.67
CA SER A 198 -37.67 -18.58 72.36
C SER A 198 -37.20 -17.52 71.37
N TRP A 199 -36.14 -17.83 70.65
CA TRP A 199 -35.65 -16.97 69.59
C TRP A 199 -36.74 -16.91 68.52
N GLU A 200 -37.28 -15.72 68.28
CA GLU A 200 -37.99 -15.45 67.03
C GLU A 200 -36.98 -15.65 65.91
N GLU A 201 -37.36 -16.45 64.91
CA GLU A 201 -36.55 -16.71 63.72
C GLU A 201 -36.34 -15.37 63.01
N VAL A 202 -35.20 -14.73 63.28
CA VAL A 202 -34.82 -13.49 62.61
C VAL A 202 -34.74 -13.81 61.13
N GLU A 203 -35.64 -13.23 60.34
CA GLU A 203 -35.61 -13.32 58.89
C GLU A 203 -34.18 -13.04 58.43
N VAL A 204 -33.58 -14.05 57.79
CA VAL A 204 -32.24 -13.96 57.22
C VAL A 204 -32.32 -12.87 56.15
N SER A 205 -31.96 -11.65 56.53
CA SER A 205 -31.84 -10.55 55.56
C SER A 205 -30.86 -11.00 54.51
N ASP A 206 -31.34 -11.02 53.27
CA ASP A 206 -30.61 -11.36 52.05
C ASP A 206 -29.21 -10.75 52.13
N VAL A 207 -28.22 -11.58 52.45
CA VAL A 207 -26.84 -11.16 52.61
C VAL A 207 -26.37 -10.86 51.20
N GLY A 208 -26.53 -9.60 50.79
CA GLY A 208 -26.01 -9.09 49.54
C GLY A 208 -24.59 -9.60 49.35
N GLU A 209 -24.35 -10.16 48.18
CA GLU A 209 -23.10 -10.72 47.65
C GLU A 209 -21.91 -9.91 48.16
N THR A 210 -21.41 -10.29 49.34
CA THR A 210 -20.30 -9.62 50.01
C THR A 210 -19.12 -10.53 49.81
N ASP A 211 -18.12 -10.03 49.06
CA ASP A 211 -16.93 -10.75 48.56
C ASP A 211 -16.11 -11.51 49.61
N ASP A 212 -16.44 -11.44 50.91
CA ASP A 212 -15.72 -12.15 51.96
C ASP A 212 -16.65 -12.68 53.08
N VAL A 213 -17.30 -13.81 52.79
CA VAL A 213 -18.14 -14.58 53.73
C VAL A 213 -17.35 -14.99 54.99
N ILE A 214 -16.03 -15.17 54.88
CA ILE A 214 -15.18 -15.56 56.00
C ILE A 214 -14.94 -14.36 56.93
N ALA A 215 -14.72 -13.17 56.38
CA ALA A 215 -14.59 -11.95 57.18
C ALA A 215 -15.87 -11.61 57.94
N THR A 216 -17.04 -11.75 57.32
CA THR A 216 -18.33 -11.52 58.01
C THR A 216 -18.55 -12.52 59.13
N PHE A 217 -18.26 -13.82 58.90
CA PHE A 217 -18.29 -14.84 59.95
C PHE A 217 -17.37 -14.49 61.13
N ARG A 218 -16.11 -14.12 60.88
CA ARG A 218 -15.16 -13.75 61.94
C ARG A 218 -15.66 -12.58 62.78
N LYS A 219 -16.23 -11.56 62.13
CA LYS A 219 -16.79 -10.39 62.81
C LYS A 219 -17.97 -10.77 63.72
N GLN A 220 -18.89 -11.58 63.23
CA GLN A 220 -20.05 -12.04 64.01
C GLN A 220 -19.65 -12.96 65.16
N HIS A 221 -18.70 -13.87 64.92
CA HIS A 221 -18.16 -14.74 65.95
C HIS A 221 -17.51 -13.94 67.09
N GLU A 222 -16.75 -12.90 66.77
CA GLU A 222 -16.12 -12.03 67.78
C GLU A 222 -17.17 -11.27 68.59
N LEU A 223 -18.23 -10.76 67.96
CA LEU A 223 -19.35 -10.13 68.67
C LEU A 223 -20.07 -11.11 69.60
N ALA A 224 -20.36 -12.32 69.13
CA ALA A 224 -20.99 -13.35 69.95
C ALA A 224 -20.13 -13.70 71.17
N ARG A 225 -18.81 -13.81 70.98
CA ARG A 225 -17.85 -14.02 72.07
C ARG A 225 -17.85 -12.87 73.08
N GLN A 226 -17.82 -11.63 72.61
CA GLN A 226 -17.89 -10.45 73.48
C GLN A 226 -19.18 -10.42 74.32
N HIS A 227 -20.32 -10.79 73.72
CA HIS A 227 -21.58 -10.89 74.46
C HIS A 227 -21.56 -12.02 75.51
N LEU A 228 -20.99 -13.18 75.16
CA LEU A 228 -20.83 -14.29 76.11
C LEU A 228 -19.91 -13.88 77.26
N ASP A 229 -18.80 -13.21 76.99
CA ASP A 229 -17.90 -12.68 78.02
C ASP A 229 -18.60 -11.64 78.90
N ALA A 230 -19.42 -10.76 78.31
CA ALA A 230 -20.24 -9.81 79.06
C ALA A 230 -21.24 -10.51 79.97
N LEU A 231 -21.86 -11.61 79.53
CA LEU A 231 -22.75 -12.43 80.35
C LEU A 231 -22.02 -13.03 81.56
N TYR A 232 -20.81 -13.57 81.38
CA TYR A 232 -19.98 -14.06 82.49
C TYR A 232 -19.49 -12.95 83.42
N ALA A 233 -19.26 -11.75 82.88
CA ALA A 233 -18.80 -10.58 83.64
C ALA A 233 -19.89 -9.94 84.51
N LEU A 234 -21.18 -10.25 84.30
CA LEU A 234 -22.27 -9.80 85.15
C LEU A 234 -22.11 -10.38 86.57
N LYS A 235 -21.45 -9.62 87.45
CA LYS A 235 -21.23 -9.98 88.87
C LYS A 235 -22.51 -10.01 89.71
N LYS A 236 -23.57 -9.32 89.28
CA LYS A 236 -24.85 -9.21 90.02
C LYS A 236 -25.56 -10.55 90.24
N PRO A 237 -25.77 -11.42 89.24
CA PRO A 237 -26.40 -12.73 89.46
C PRO A 237 -25.56 -13.68 90.33
N ARG A 238 -24.23 -13.50 90.37
CA ARG A 238 -23.33 -14.32 91.19
C ARG A 238 -23.52 -14.12 92.70
N LEU A 239 -24.07 -12.99 93.12
CA LEU A 239 -24.41 -12.72 94.53
C LEU A 239 -25.65 -13.49 95.01
N PHE A 240 -26.49 -13.96 94.09
CA PHE A 240 -27.74 -14.67 94.39
C PHE A 240 -27.62 -16.19 94.24
N ILE A 241 -26.50 -16.70 93.73
CA ILE A 241 -26.26 -18.13 93.51
C ILE A 241 -25.16 -18.58 94.48
N GLY A 242 -25.56 -19.22 95.58
CA GLY A 242 -24.65 -19.77 96.60
C GLY A 242 -25.10 -19.49 98.04
N ILE A 243 -24.17 -19.51 98.98
CA ILE A 243 -24.45 -19.28 100.42
C ILE A 243 -24.62 -17.78 100.76
N TRP A 244 -24.29 -16.89 99.82
CA TRP A 244 -24.38 -15.44 99.95
C TRP A 244 -25.79 -14.86 100.20
N PRO A 245 -26.89 -15.32 99.56
CA PRO A 245 -28.24 -14.91 99.96
C PRO A 245 -28.56 -15.23 101.42
N TYR A 246 -27.98 -16.30 101.98
CA TYR A 246 -28.12 -16.57 103.41
C TYR A 246 -27.38 -15.55 104.26
N PHE A 247 -26.16 -15.13 103.86
CA PHE A 247 -25.46 -14.04 104.54
C PHE A 247 -26.22 -12.70 104.45
N PHE A 248 -26.82 -12.37 103.30
CA PHE A 248 -27.64 -11.16 103.19
C PHE A 248 -28.93 -11.25 104.01
N SER A 249 -29.60 -12.41 103.99
CA SER A 249 -30.75 -12.70 104.86
C SER A 249 -30.38 -12.55 106.34
N LEU A 250 -29.25 -13.13 106.76
CA LEU A 250 -28.78 -13.12 108.14
C LEU A 250 -28.34 -11.70 108.56
N LEU A 251 -27.72 -10.94 107.65
CA LEU A 251 -27.39 -9.52 107.85
C LEU A 251 -28.66 -8.66 107.93
N LEU A 252 -29.67 -8.90 107.10
CA LEU A 252 -30.96 -8.19 107.13
C LEU A 252 -31.73 -8.51 108.42
N CYS A 253 -31.80 -9.78 108.82
CA CYS A 253 -32.36 -10.21 110.09
C CYS A 253 -31.57 -9.62 111.27
N GLY A 254 -30.24 -9.62 111.21
CA GLY A 254 -29.38 -9.00 112.21
C GLY A 254 -29.63 -7.49 112.33
N ALA A 255 -29.78 -6.79 111.22
CA ALA A 255 -30.11 -5.36 111.19
C ALA A 255 -31.52 -5.08 111.73
N ALA A 256 -32.52 -5.91 111.42
CA ALA A 256 -33.87 -5.79 111.96
C ALA A 256 -33.92 -6.02 113.48
N VAL A 257 -33.18 -7.01 113.98
CA VAL A 257 -33.02 -7.24 115.43
C VAL A 257 -32.27 -6.08 116.07
N GLY A 258 -31.23 -5.56 115.43
CA GLY A 258 -30.52 -4.36 115.89
C GLY A 258 -31.42 -3.12 115.97
N LEU A 259 -32.26 -2.89 114.96
CA LEU A 259 -33.22 -1.77 114.92
C LEU A 259 -34.31 -1.90 115.97
N THR A 260 -34.86 -3.10 116.16
CA THR A 260 -35.86 -3.34 117.23
C THR A 260 -35.23 -3.20 118.61
N TRP A 261 -33.98 -3.65 118.80
CA TRP A 261 -33.23 -3.42 120.04
C TRP A 261 -33.01 -1.91 120.29
N LEU A 262 -32.64 -1.13 119.27
CA LEU A 262 -32.41 0.30 119.38
C LEU A 262 -33.70 1.10 119.65
N LEU A 263 -34.83 0.70 119.05
CA LEU A 263 -36.16 1.27 119.35
C LEU A 263 -36.64 0.88 120.76
N SER A 264 -36.36 -0.35 121.21
CA SER A 264 -36.65 -0.78 122.59
C SER A 264 -35.78 -0.03 123.62
N PHE A 265 -34.54 0.28 123.25
CA PHE A 265 -33.62 1.05 124.08
C PHE A 265 -34.05 2.51 124.18
N GLN A 266 -34.48 3.15 123.07
CA GLN A 266 -35.03 4.50 123.11
C GLN A 266 -36.33 4.60 123.93
N THR A 267 -37.20 3.59 123.87
CA THR A 267 -38.44 3.58 124.67
C THR A 267 -38.19 3.32 126.17
N GLN A 268 -37.13 2.61 126.56
CA GLN A 268 -36.75 2.50 127.97
C GLN A 268 -36.12 3.79 128.52
N VAL A 269 -35.36 4.54 127.72
CA VAL A 269 -34.78 5.83 128.14
C VAL A 269 -35.85 6.91 128.32
N PHE A 270 -36.88 6.94 127.46
CA PHE A 270 -37.99 7.90 127.57
C PHE A 270 -38.95 7.61 128.75
N ARG A 271 -38.91 6.41 129.34
CA ARG A 271 -39.74 6.04 130.51
C ARG A 271 -39.05 6.30 131.86
N ARG A 272 -37.81 6.78 131.85
CA ARG A 272 -37.00 7.15 133.03
C ARG A 272 -36.76 8.66 133.18
N LEU A 273 -37.38 9.47 132.32
CA LEU A 273 -37.54 10.92 132.46
C LEU A 273 -39.00 11.21 132.81
#